data_AF-A0A1W9SNC7-F1
#
_entry.id   AF-A0A1W9SNC7-F1
#
_cell.length_a   1.000
_cell.length_b   1.000
_cell.length_c   1.000
_cell.angle_alpha   90.00
_cell.angle_beta   90.00
_cell.angle_gamma   90.00
#
_symmetry.space_group_name_H-M   'P 1'
#
loop_
_entity.id
_entity.type
_entity.pdbx_description
1 polymer ?
#
loop_
_entity_poly.entity_id
_entity_poly.type
_entity_poly.pdbx_seq_one_letter_code
_entity_poly.pdbx_strand_id
1 'polypeptide(L)' 'MSEMLYPINPNRSVPWNNLPLLPIRKELYQTIEILEKLGDFLLTHKITTLKNQKSEIYQHTKQNIVIIQVFAL' A
#
# COMPACT_ATOMS: atom_id res chain seq x y z
N MET A 1 30.03 11.10 -16.14
CA MET A 1 29.30 11.91 -15.14
C MET A 1 27.91 11.30 -15.01
N SER A 2 27.44 11.00 -13.80
CA SER A 2 26.08 10.46 -13.61
C SER A 2 25.07 11.55 -13.95
N GLU A 3 24.08 11.24 -14.80
CA GLU A 3 23.00 12.18 -15.12
C GLU A 3 22.19 12.46 -13.85
N MET A 4 21.97 13.73 -13.51
CA MET A 4 21.16 14.12 -12.38
C MET A 4 19.68 14.02 -12.76
N LEU A 5 19.00 12.96 -12.30
CA LEU A 5 17.62 12.63 -12.70
C LEU A 5 16.54 13.54 -12.07
N TYR A 6 16.86 14.19 -10.95
CA TYR A 6 16.04 15.23 -10.32
C TYR A 6 16.85 16.52 -10.17
N PRO A 7 16.35 17.67 -10.64
CA PRO A 7 17.01 18.93 -10.37
C PRO A 7 16.97 19.21 -8.85
N ILE A 8 18.02 19.86 -8.33
CA ILE A 8 18.07 20.43 -6.98
C ILE A 8 17.91 21.95 -7.10
N ASN A 9 17.25 22.61 -6.14
CA ASN A 9 16.97 24.05 -6.23
C ASN A 9 18.31 24.79 -6.26
N PRO A 10 18.68 25.44 -7.38
CA PRO A 10 19.96 26.11 -7.47
C PRO A 10 20.02 27.34 -6.55
N ASN A 11 18.87 27.93 -6.22
CA ASN A 11 18.78 29.11 -5.37
C ASN A 11 17.71 28.95 -4.28
N ARG A 12 18.15 28.75 -3.04
CA ARG A 12 17.27 28.57 -1.88
C ARG A 12 16.62 29.86 -1.36
N SER A 13 17.04 31.02 -1.86
CA SER A 13 16.45 32.31 -1.51
C SER A 13 15.21 32.66 -2.36
N VAL A 14 14.91 31.86 -3.40
CA VAL A 14 13.74 32.05 -4.26
C VAL A 14 12.85 30.81 -4.20
N PRO A 15 11.51 30.97 -4.02
CA PRO A 15 10.57 29.86 -4.09
C PRO A 15 10.65 29.14 -5.44
N TRP A 16 10.68 27.81 -5.42
CA TRP A 16 10.85 27.03 -6.63
C TRP A 16 9.52 26.77 -7.34
N ASN A 17 8.94 27.83 -7.90
CA ASN A 17 7.59 27.78 -8.50
C ASN A 17 7.54 27.05 -9.85
N ASN A 18 8.69 26.82 -10.50
CA ASN A 18 8.80 26.19 -11.81
C ASN A 18 9.23 24.72 -11.72
N LEU A 19 8.81 24.01 -10.66
CA LEU A 19 9.06 22.58 -10.54
C LEU A 19 8.28 21.82 -11.63
N PRO A 20 8.90 20.83 -12.30
CA PRO A 20 8.21 19.98 -13.26
C PRO A 20 7.16 19.10 -12.56
N LEU A 21 6.11 18.74 -13.29
CA LEU A 21 5.11 17.79 -12.82
C LEU A 21 5.74 16.40 -12.64
N LEU A 22 5.43 15.76 -11.52
CA LEU A 22 5.83 14.38 -11.27
C LEU A 22 4.98 13.39 -12.09
N PRO A 23 5.53 12.21 -12.47
CA PRO A 23 6.94 11.83 -12.40
C PRO A 23 7.73 12.34 -13.62
N ILE A 24 8.91 12.89 -13.37
CA ILE A 24 9.74 13.50 -14.44
C ILE A 24 10.38 12.42 -15.32
N ARG A 25 10.79 11.29 -14.72
CA ARG A 25 11.42 10.16 -15.44
C ARG A 25 11.07 8.81 -14.82
N LYS A 26 11.00 7.77 -15.65
CA LYS A 26 10.56 6.41 -15.26
C LYS A 26 11.57 5.70 -14.38
N GLU A 27 12.85 5.93 -14.60
CA GLU A 27 13.97 5.30 -13.90
C GLU A 27 13.98 5.63 -12.40
N LEU A 28 13.28 6.69 -12.00
CA LEU A 28 13.14 7.12 -10.62
C LEU A 28 12.12 6.29 -9.82
N TYR A 29 11.17 5.65 -10.48
CA TYR A 29 10.08 4.91 -9.80
C TYR A 29 9.84 3.49 -10.36
N GLN A 30 10.33 3.18 -11.55
CA GLN A 30 10.26 1.85 -12.17
C GLN A 30 11.57 1.09 -11.97
N THR A 31 12.07 1.09 -10.74
CA THR A 31 13.23 0.27 -10.36
C THR A 31 12.76 -1.08 -9.83
N ILE A 32 13.63 -2.09 -9.94
CA ILE A 32 13.36 -3.43 -9.38
C ILE A 32 13.02 -3.32 -7.89
N GLU A 33 13.82 -2.56 -7.12
CA GLU A 33 13.61 -2.35 -5.68
C GLU A 33 12.22 -1.77 -5.36
N ILE A 34 11.75 -0.77 -6.13
CA ILE A 34 10.44 -0.16 -5.90
C ILE A 34 9.32 -1.14 -6.26
N LEU A 35 9.46 -1.88 -7.36
CA LEU A 35 8.48 -2.88 -7.78
C LEU A 35 8.39 -4.04 -6.80
N GLU A 36 9.51 -4.50 -6.25
CA GLU A 36 9.56 -5.52 -5.19
C GLU A 36 8.83 -5.06 -3.93
N LYS A 37 9.16 -3.86 -3.43
CA LYS A 37 8.47 -3.29 -2.25
C LYS A 37 6.98 -3.10 -2.48
N LEU A 38 6.59 -2.70 -3.69
CA LEU A 38 5.19 -2.57 -4.06
C LEU A 38 4.49 -3.93 -4.08
N GLY A 39 5.13 -4.95 -4.63
CA GLY A 39 4.66 -6.32 -4.62
C GLY A 39 4.45 -6.84 -3.20
N ASP A 40 5.46 -6.68 -2.33
CA ASP A 40 5.41 -7.07 -0.92
C ASP A 40 4.26 -6.40 -0.17
N PHE A 41 4.09 -5.09 -0.36
CA PHE A 41 2.99 -4.35 0.26
C PHE A 41 1.64 -4.85 -0.21
N LEU A 42 1.43 -5.00 -1.52
CA LEU A 42 0.16 -5.44 -2.09
C LEU A 42 -0.21 -6.87 -1.65
N LEU A 43 0.78 -7.77 -1.63
CA LEU A 43 0.59 -9.14 -1.16
C LEU A 43 0.26 -9.17 0.34
N THR A 44 1.02 -8.44 1.16
CA THR A 44 0.80 -8.36 2.61
C THR A 44 -0.58 -7.80 2.93
N HIS A 45 -0.97 -6.72 2.24
CA HIS A 45 -2.28 -6.11 2.41
C HIS A 45 -3.40 -7.09 2.03
N LYS A 46 -3.29 -7.74 0.86
CA LYS A 46 -4.28 -8.73 0.39
C LYS A 46 -4.43 -9.90 1.37
N ILE A 47 -3.31 -10.45 1.85
CA ILE A 47 -3.31 -11.55 2.83
C ILE A 47 -3.98 -11.09 4.13
N THR A 48 -3.68 -9.89 4.61
CA THR A 48 -4.26 -9.35 5.84
C THR A 48 -5.78 -9.16 5.70
N THR A 49 -6.23 -8.59 4.59
CA THR A 49 -7.66 -8.41 4.31
C THR A 49 -8.40 -9.74 4.27
N LEU A 50 -7.85 -10.75 3.58
CA LEU A 50 -8.47 -12.09 3.52
C LEU A 50 -8.50 -12.79 4.88
N LYS A 51 -7.45 -12.62 5.70
CA LYS A 51 -7.42 -13.16 7.07
C LYS A 51 -8.51 -12.53 7.94
N ASN A 52 -8.69 -11.21 7.84
CA ASN A 52 -9.73 -10.50 8.58
C ASN A 52 -11.13 -10.97 8.16
N GLN A 53 -11.40 -11.06 6.86
CA GLN A 53 -12.67 -11.58 6.34
C GLN A 53 -12.96 -13.01 6.84
N LYS A 54 -11.95 -13.89 6.81
CA LYS A 54 -12.10 -15.26 7.34
C LYS A 54 -12.41 -15.27 8.84
N SER A 55 -11.75 -14.40 9.61
CA SER A 55 -12.00 -14.26 11.05
C SER A 55 -13.43 -13.81 11.33
N GLU A 56 -13.92 -12.81 10.61
CA GLU A 56 -15.29 -12.30 10.73
C GLU A 56 -16.33 -13.39 10.45
N ILE A 57 -16.14 -14.16 9.37
CA ILE A 57 -17.02 -15.29 9.04
C ILE A 57 -17.02 -16.32 10.17
N TYR A 58 -15.84 -16.68 10.68
CA TYR A 58 -15.74 -17.66 11.77
C TYR A 58 -16.48 -17.19 13.03
N GLN A 59 -16.32 -15.92 13.43
CA GLN A 59 -17.02 -15.39 14.60
C GLN A 59 -18.53 -15.37 14.40
N HIS A 60 -18.99 -14.96 13.22
CA HIS A 60 -20.42 -14.95 12.90
C HIS A 60 -21.01 -16.38 12.91
N THR A 61 -20.33 -17.35 12.31
CA THR A 61 -20.76 -18.76 12.34
C THR A 61 -20.79 -19.31 13.77
N LYS A 62 -19.75 -19.03 14.56
CA LYS A 62 -19.69 -19.46 15.97
C LYS A 62 -20.85 -18.88 16.77
N GLN A 63 -21.14 -17.58 16.59
CA GLN A 63 -22.26 -16.92 17.26
C GLN A 63 -23.60 -17.54 16.88
N ASN A 64 -23.82 -17.82 15.59
CA ASN A 64 -25.05 -18.45 15.11
C ASN A 64 -25.23 -19.86 15.66
N ILE A 65 -24.17 -20.66 15.76
CA ILE A 65 -24.23 -22.00 16.37
C ILE A 65 -24.65 -21.89 17.84
N VAL A 66 -24.04 -20.98 18.60
CA VAL A 66 -24.40 -20.75 20.01
C VAL A 66 -25.87 -20.35 20.15
N ILE A 67 -26.34 -19.43 19.30
CA ILE A 67 -27.74 -19.01 19.25
C ILE A 67 -28.65 -20.22 19.02
N ILE A 68 -28.38 -21.02 17.98
CA ILE A 68 -29.19 -22.21 17.66
C ILE A 68 -29.24 -23.19 18.83
N GLN A 69 -28.10 -23.44 19.50
CA GLN A 69 -28.02 -24.33 20.66
C GLN A 69 -28.85 -23.84 21.85
N VAL A 70 -28.92 -22.52 22.07
CA VAL A 70 -29.71 -21.92 23.16
C VAL A 70 -31.22 -21.99 22.88
N PHE A 71 -31.64 -21.81 21.61
CA PHE A 71 -33.07 -21.83 21.24
C PHE A 71 -33.64 -23.21 20.93
N ALA A 72 -32.78 -24.25 20.84
CA ALA A 72 -33.20 -25.64 20.62
C ALA A 72 -33.44 -26.43 21.92
N LEU A 73 -33.26 -25.79 23.09
CA LEU A 73 -33.54 -26.29 24.44
C LEU A 73 -34.80 -25.63 25.00
#